data_AF-A5Z3X5-F1
#
_entry.id   AF-A5Z3X5-F1
#
_cell.length_a   1.000
_cell.length_b   1.000
_cell.length_c   1.000
_cell.angle_alpha   90.00
_cell.angle_beta   90.00
_cell.angle_gamma   90.00
#
_symmetry.space_group_name_H-M   'P 1'
#
loop_
_entity.id
_entity.type
_entity.pdbx_description
1 polymer ?
#
loop_
_entity_poly.entity_id
_entity_poly.type
_entity_poly.pdbx_seq_one_letter_code
_entity_poly.pdbx_strand_id
1 'polypeptide(L)'
;MNRYMEQVMKKRISALLMALMLAVGMLSGCDNTSINSSDSGKTKVILATDTQTQDDSLNNKTQVVDNDDSANITTKAQKSNKSANSSKNESNKSKATKSSKSTKIPEYNGKAYVELNGNNPEFKSKEITDKSFEKYGSLDSLGRCTVCVASVGKEIMPTEKRGEIGMVKPTGWRTVKYDFVDGKYLYNRCHLIGYQLTGENANGKNLITGTRYLNVTGMLPFEDMVADYVKETSNHVMYRVTPIFEGNNLVAKGVKMEGYSVEDKGEGISFNVFCYNVQPGVTIDYATGDSIGNGKVEISSDSKKSTSTGSSNKNTNGSSSSSYKSNSNSSSSKKNTSSSSATTEYILNMNTHKFHTPSCRSVKQMSNSNKSVYKGTRQDLINQGYDPCKICNP
;
A
#
# COMPACT_ATOMS: atom_id res chain seq x y z
N MET A 1 39.00 22.59 -10.50
CA MET A 1 37.85 22.07 -9.72
C MET A 1 38.15 21.82 -8.23
N ASN A 2 39.32 21.27 -7.85
CA ASN A 2 39.53 20.69 -6.51
C ASN A 2 39.38 21.64 -5.30
N ARG A 3 39.92 22.87 -5.34
CA ARG A 3 39.95 23.80 -4.17
C ARG A 3 38.57 24.19 -3.60
N TYR A 4 37.50 24.15 -4.41
CA TYR A 4 36.16 24.52 -3.94
C TYR A 4 35.57 23.43 -3.03
N MET A 5 35.68 22.16 -3.43
CA MET A 5 35.19 21.02 -2.64
C MET A 5 35.91 20.91 -1.30
N GLU A 6 37.21 21.21 -1.26
CA GLU A 6 38.02 21.18 -0.05
C GLU A 6 37.54 22.21 1.00
N GLN A 7 37.21 23.44 0.57
CA GLN A 7 36.64 24.46 1.46
C GLN A 7 35.24 24.08 1.97
N VAL A 8 34.40 23.47 1.13
CA VAL A 8 33.07 22.99 1.51
C VAL A 8 33.16 21.86 2.55
N MET A 9 34.11 20.92 2.41
CA MET A 9 34.33 19.88 3.41
C MET A 9 34.87 20.45 4.73
N LYS A 10 35.84 21.37 4.70
CA LYS A 10 36.40 21.99 5.91
C LYS A 10 35.34 22.77 6.71
N LYS A 11 34.42 23.48 6.06
CA LYS A 11 33.26 24.12 6.75
C LYS A 11 32.29 23.10 7.37
N ARG A 12 32.07 21.93 6.75
CA ARG A 12 31.15 20.90 7.28
C ARG A 12 31.71 20.17 8.50
N ILE A 13 33.00 19.86 8.52
CA ILE A 13 33.66 19.18 9.65
C ILE A 13 33.64 20.07 10.90
N SER A 14 33.91 21.38 10.75
CA SER A 14 33.88 22.33 11.87
C SER A 14 32.49 22.53 12.50
N ALA A 15 31.41 22.32 11.75
CA ALA A 15 30.04 22.40 12.27
C ALA A 15 29.67 21.16 13.11
N LEU A 16 30.10 19.97 12.68
CA LEU A 16 29.82 18.71 13.37
C LEU A 16 30.52 18.61 14.74
N LEU A 17 31.73 19.16 14.87
CA LEU A 17 32.47 19.14 16.14
C LEU A 17 31.85 20.05 17.23
N MET A 18 31.23 21.17 16.86
CA MET A 18 30.53 22.03 17.83
C MET A 18 29.19 21.45 18.29
N ALA A 19 28.52 20.65 17.44
CA ALA A 19 27.26 19.98 17.82
C ALA A 19 27.48 18.85 18.86
N LEU A 20 28.65 18.20 18.85
CA LEU A 20 28.93 17.05 19.73
C LEU A 20 29.32 17.45 21.17
N MET A 21 29.81 18.68 21.37
CA MET A 21 30.21 19.21 22.70
C MET A 21 29.04 19.69 23.57
N LEU A 22 27.80 19.73 23.05
CA LEU A 22 26.62 20.24 23.76
C LEU A 22 25.73 19.14 24.37
N ALA A 23 26.15 17.87 24.30
CA ALA A 23 25.35 16.71 24.71
C ALA A 23 25.85 15.98 25.98
N VAL A 24 26.87 16.50 26.67
CA VAL A 24 27.43 15.89 27.88
C VAL A 24 27.61 16.94 28.98
N GLY A 25 26.79 16.87 30.03
CA GLY A 25 27.04 17.63 31.26
C GLY A 25 25.83 18.31 31.91
N MET A 26 24.86 17.54 32.43
CA MET A 26 24.04 17.97 33.58
C MET A 26 23.73 16.78 34.51
N LEU A 27 24.61 16.57 35.49
CA LEU A 27 24.44 15.67 36.64
C LEU A 27 25.40 16.13 37.75
N SER A 28 24.89 16.73 38.84
CA SER A 28 25.42 16.73 40.23
C SER A 28 24.99 17.97 41.04
N GLY A 29 24.21 17.76 42.10
CA GLY A 29 24.11 18.64 43.29
C GLY A 29 23.53 20.07 43.16
N CYS A 30 23.27 20.79 44.25
CA CYS A 30 23.04 20.33 45.63
C CYS A 30 22.39 21.43 46.52
N ASP A 31 21.53 20.97 47.44
CA ASP A 31 21.23 21.53 48.77
C ASP A 31 20.56 22.90 49.02
N ASN A 32 19.95 22.96 50.22
CA ASN A 32 19.06 23.99 50.75
C ASN A 32 19.78 25.24 51.30
N THR A 33 19.07 26.38 51.32
CA THR A 33 18.81 27.25 52.50
C THR A 33 18.03 28.51 52.04
N SER A 34 17.27 29.27 52.84
CA SER A 34 16.38 29.03 54.00
C SER A 34 15.86 30.40 54.48
N ILE A 35 14.70 30.49 55.16
CA ILE A 35 14.09 31.75 55.70
C ILE A 35 13.51 32.60 54.53
N ASN A 36 12.39 33.35 54.63
CA ASN A 36 11.67 33.91 55.79
C ASN A 36 10.14 33.67 55.80
N SER A 37 9.52 34.24 56.83
CA SER A 37 8.11 34.33 57.25
C SER A 37 7.29 35.38 56.44
N SER A 38 5.97 35.52 56.58
CA SER A 38 5.11 35.11 57.71
C SER A 38 3.64 34.79 57.39
N ASP A 39 3.18 33.64 57.93
CA ASP A 39 1.80 33.25 58.30
C ASP A 39 0.74 33.20 57.15
N SER A 40 -0.51 32.73 57.31
CA SER A 40 -1.28 32.40 58.53
C SER A 40 -2.30 31.25 58.33
N GLY A 41 -3.05 30.92 59.40
CA GLY A 41 -4.32 30.18 59.30
C GLY A 41 -4.23 28.64 59.39
N LYS A 42 -4.13 28.08 60.59
CA LYS A 42 -4.29 26.63 60.88
C LYS A 42 -5.79 26.29 61.00
N THR A 43 -6.29 25.06 60.80
CA THR A 43 -6.03 23.82 61.57
C THR A 43 -6.71 22.64 60.83
N LYS A 44 -6.02 21.55 60.41
CA LYS A 44 -5.69 20.27 61.12
C LYS A 44 -6.91 19.48 61.67
N VAL A 45 -7.06 18.14 61.54
CA VAL A 45 -6.30 17.09 60.78
C VAL A 45 -7.25 16.39 59.77
N ILE A 46 -7.52 15.07 59.60
CA ILE A 46 -7.17 13.73 60.17
C ILE A 46 -7.01 12.74 58.98
N LEU A 47 -6.28 11.62 59.15
CA LEU A 47 -6.22 10.49 58.20
C LEU A 47 -7.03 9.28 58.69
N ALA A 48 -7.62 8.51 57.77
CA ALA A 48 -7.93 7.08 57.92
C ALA A 48 -7.99 6.39 56.54
N THR A 49 -7.65 5.10 56.52
CA THR A 49 -7.82 4.15 55.38
C THR A 49 -9.30 3.68 55.32
N ASP A 50 -9.83 3.06 54.26
CA ASP A 50 -9.52 1.67 53.90
C ASP A 50 -10.03 1.17 52.52
N THR A 51 -9.98 -0.16 52.33
CA THR A 51 -9.96 -0.90 51.05
C THR A 51 -11.27 -1.68 50.75
N GLN A 52 -11.34 -2.32 49.57
CA GLN A 52 -12.30 -3.37 49.12
C GLN A 52 -13.63 -2.88 48.52
N THR A 53 -14.37 -3.61 47.67
CA THR A 53 -14.17 -4.45 46.43
C THR A 53 -15.52 -5.17 46.15
N GLN A 54 -15.66 -5.84 44.99
CA GLN A 54 -16.85 -6.56 44.45
C GLN A 54 -17.80 -5.64 43.66
N ASP A 55 -18.30 -6.02 42.47
CA ASP A 55 -19.04 -7.24 42.06
C ASP A 55 -20.38 -7.35 42.83
N ASP A 56 -21.51 -7.77 42.24
CA ASP A 56 -21.66 -8.77 41.17
C ASP A 56 -22.80 -8.39 40.16
N SER A 57 -23.48 -9.38 39.58
CA SER A 57 -24.21 -9.34 38.32
C SER A 57 -25.65 -9.90 38.42
N LEU A 58 -26.50 -9.59 37.42
CA LEU A 58 -27.77 -10.26 37.05
C LEU A 58 -28.87 -10.37 38.16
N ASN A 59 -30.16 -10.17 37.91
CA ASN A 59 -30.96 -10.79 36.86
C ASN A 59 -32.37 -10.12 36.75
N ASN A 60 -33.19 -10.56 35.79
CA ASN A 60 -34.51 -10.03 35.43
C ASN A 60 -35.68 -10.90 35.97
N LYS A 61 -36.73 -10.30 36.56
CA LYS A 61 -38.11 -10.82 36.43
C LYS A 61 -39.23 -9.79 36.61
N THR A 62 -40.33 -10.01 35.87
CA THR A 62 -41.53 -9.18 35.66
C THR A 62 -42.69 -9.51 36.61
N GLN A 63 -43.54 -8.52 36.93
CA GLN A 63 -45.03 -8.52 36.95
C GLN A 63 -45.57 -7.21 37.59
N VAL A 64 -46.79 -6.67 37.38
CA VAL A 64 -47.84 -6.66 36.31
C VAL A 64 -48.91 -5.60 36.75
N VAL A 65 -50.07 -5.48 36.07
CA VAL A 65 -51.21 -4.52 36.31
C VAL A 65 -51.01 -3.17 35.62
N ASP A 66 -51.95 -2.61 34.83
CA ASP A 66 -53.12 -3.14 34.08
C ASP A 66 -53.40 -2.17 32.90
N ASN A 67 -53.79 -2.61 31.69
CA ASN A 67 -55.13 -2.98 31.17
C ASN A 67 -56.20 -1.87 31.12
N ASP A 68 -56.65 -1.56 29.91
CA ASP A 68 -58.07 -1.32 29.58
C ASP A 68 -58.32 -1.68 28.10
N ASP A 69 -59.53 -2.09 27.74
CA ASP A 69 -59.80 -3.00 26.61
C ASP A 69 -60.98 -2.58 25.71
N SER A 70 -60.94 -2.89 24.41
CA SER A 70 -62.18 -3.07 23.60
C SER A 70 -61.98 -3.54 22.16
N ALA A 71 -62.56 -4.70 21.83
CA ALA A 71 -62.85 -5.11 20.46
C ALA A 71 -63.94 -6.21 20.37
N ASN A 72 -64.97 -6.02 19.53
CA ASN A 72 -65.69 -7.05 18.74
C ASN A 72 -66.78 -6.35 17.89
N ILE A 73 -66.90 -6.56 16.57
CA ILE A 73 -67.28 -7.76 15.79
C ILE A 73 -68.78 -8.12 15.85
N THR A 74 -69.37 -8.31 14.68
CA THR A 74 -70.58 -9.12 14.43
C THR A 74 -70.48 -9.78 13.04
N THR A 75 -71.23 -10.85 12.79
CA THR A 75 -70.92 -11.88 11.77
C THR A 75 -71.93 -11.98 10.61
N LYS A 76 -71.47 -12.43 9.42
CA LYS A 76 -71.88 -13.69 8.73
C LYS A 76 -71.29 -13.81 7.31
N ALA A 77 -71.64 -14.86 6.55
CA ALA A 77 -70.85 -15.37 5.43
C ALA A 77 -71.68 -15.83 4.20
N GLN A 78 -70.96 -16.15 3.11
CA GLN A 78 -71.25 -17.08 1.98
C GLN A 78 -71.23 -16.51 0.53
N LYS A 79 -70.26 -17.04 -0.24
CA LYS A 79 -70.29 -17.49 -1.65
C LYS A 79 -70.92 -16.65 -2.79
N SER A 80 -70.00 -16.25 -3.69
CA SER A 80 -69.94 -16.65 -5.13
C SER A 80 -70.24 -15.64 -6.26
N ASN A 81 -69.47 -15.84 -7.34
CA ASN A 81 -69.67 -15.46 -8.76
C ASN A 81 -69.57 -14.00 -9.25
N LYS A 82 -68.40 -13.75 -9.89
CA LYS A 82 -68.24 -13.37 -11.31
C LYS A 82 -68.09 -11.88 -11.71
N SER A 83 -66.84 -11.55 -12.05
CA SER A 83 -66.41 -10.62 -13.13
C SER A 83 -66.71 -9.11 -13.01
N ALA A 84 -65.65 -8.32 -12.74
CA ALA A 84 -65.31 -7.17 -13.58
C ALA A 84 -63.80 -6.82 -13.49
N ASN A 85 -63.25 -6.36 -14.61
CA ASN A 85 -61.86 -5.93 -14.81
C ASN A 85 -61.57 -4.56 -14.17
N SER A 86 -60.46 -4.40 -13.44
CA SER A 86 -59.73 -3.12 -13.35
C SER A 86 -58.28 -3.32 -12.90
N SER A 87 -57.35 -2.57 -13.50
CA SER A 87 -55.91 -2.79 -13.40
C SER A 87 -55.23 -1.92 -12.33
N LYS A 88 -54.48 -2.55 -11.42
CA LYS A 88 -53.33 -1.97 -10.71
C LYS A 88 -52.32 -3.07 -10.40
N ASN A 89 -51.17 -3.05 -11.07
CA ASN A 89 -50.16 -4.11 -10.97
C ASN A 89 -48.84 -3.54 -10.45
N GLU A 90 -48.65 -3.54 -9.13
CA GLU A 90 -47.38 -3.17 -8.50
C GLU A 90 -46.36 -4.30 -8.71
N SER A 91 -45.49 -4.13 -9.71
CA SER A 91 -44.42 -5.08 -10.00
C SER A 91 -43.12 -4.65 -9.35
N ASN A 92 -42.71 -5.39 -8.30
CA ASN A 92 -41.47 -5.17 -7.56
C ASN A 92 -40.24 -5.15 -8.48
N LYS A 93 -39.66 -3.97 -8.71
CA LYS A 93 -38.44 -3.81 -9.51
C LYS A 93 -37.20 -4.18 -8.69
N SER A 94 -36.99 -5.48 -8.53
CA SER A 94 -35.80 -6.05 -7.89
C SER A 94 -34.53 -5.45 -8.50
N LYS A 95 -33.79 -4.70 -7.68
CA LYS A 95 -32.63 -3.92 -8.09
C LYS A 95 -31.44 -4.86 -8.31
N ALA A 96 -31.36 -5.45 -9.50
CA ALA A 96 -30.29 -6.36 -9.89
C ALA A 96 -28.91 -5.72 -9.61
N THR A 97 -28.20 -6.26 -8.61
CA THR A 97 -26.88 -5.79 -8.22
C THR A 97 -25.94 -5.97 -9.40
N LYS A 98 -25.46 -4.86 -9.96
CA LYS A 98 -24.70 -4.83 -11.21
C LYS A 98 -23.30 -5.38 -10.95
N SER A 99 -23.17 -6.71 -11.05
CA SER A 99 -21.91 -7.45 -10.97
C SER A 99 -20.83 -6.73 -11.80
N SER A 100 -19.75 -6.35 -11.15
CA SER A 100 -18.57 -5.82 -11.81
C SER A 100 -17.97 -6.92 -12.69
N LYS A 101 -17.56 -6.56 -13.92
CA LYS A 101 -16.67 -7.43 -14.69
C LYS A 101 -15.43 -7.66 -13.84
N SER A 102 -15.22 -8.89 -13.39
CA SER A 102 -14.01 -9.27 -12.68
C SER A 102 -12.85 -9.28 -13.68
N THR A 103 -12.05 -8.21 -13.69
CA THR A 103 -10.74 -8.21 -14.32
C THR A 103 -9.92 -9.28 -13.61
N LYS A 104 -9.64 -10.40 -14.29
CA LYS A 104 -8.94 -11.54 -13.69
C LYS A 104 -7.51 -11.11 -13.32
N ILE A 105 -7.32 -10.80 -12.04
CA ILE A 105 -6.03 -10.50 -11.43
C ILE A 105 -5.12 -11.74 -11.62
N PRO A 106 -3.91 -11.60 -12.20
CA PRO A 106 -2.91 -12.66 -12.21
C PRO A 106 -2.53 -13.12 -10.79
N GLU A 107 -2.10 -14.37 -10.64
CA GLU A 107 -1.57 -14.79 -9.34
C GLU A 107 -0.15 -14.26 -9.10
N TYR A 108 0.21 -14.11 -7.82
CA TYR A 108 1.48 -13.54 -7.41
C TYR A 108 2.67 -14.38 -7.90
N ASN A 109 3.64 -13.71 -8.52
CA ASN A 109 4.79 -14.32 -9.20
C ASN A 109 6.15 -13.80 -8.68
N GLY A 110 6.16 -13.24 -7.46
CA GLY A 110 7.33 -12.57 -6.87
C GLY A 110 7.33 -11.04 -7.02
N LYS A 111 6.61 -10.48 -8.00
CA LYS A 111 6.52 -9.01 -8.20
C LYS A 111 5.50 -8.36 -7.28
N ALA A 112 5.86 -7.24 -6.65
CA ALA A 112 5.00 -6.51 -5.71
C ALA A 112 3.69 -5.99 -6.33
N TYR A 113 3.68 -5.77 -7.65
CA TYR A 113 2.50 -5.40 -8.42
C TYR A 113 2.50 -6.07 -9.80
N VAL A 114 1.35 -5.99 -10.49
CA VAL A 114 1.19 -6.33 -11.91
C VAL A 114 0.33 -5.28 -12.60
N GLU A 115 0.61 -5.00 -13.87
CA GLU A 115 -0.21 -4.10 -14.70
C GLU A 115 -1.56 -4.75 -15.06
N LEU A 116 -2.63 -3.96 -15.04
CA LEU A 116 -3.95 -4.31 -15.54
C LEU A 116 -4.29 -3.44 -16.76
N ASN A 117 -5.15 -3.93 -17.65
CA ASN A 117 -5.65 -3.17 -18.81
C ASN A 117 -4.54 -2.53 -19.69
N GLY A 118 -3.38 -3.20 -19.81
CA GLY A 118 -2.21 -2.64 -20.51
C GLY A 118 -1.63 -1.39 -19.84
N ASN A 119 -1.75 -1.30 -18.51
CA ASN A 119 -1.44 -0.16 -17.65
C ASN A 119 -2.32 1.10 -17.90
N ASN A 120 -3.47 0.97 -18.58
CA ASN A 120 -4.36 2.11 -18.85
C ASN A 120 -5.48 2.23 -17.77
N PRO A 121 -5.67 3.39 -17.11
CA PRO A 121 -6.73 3.59 -16.13
C PRO A 121 -8.14 3.56 -16.74
N GLU A 122 -9.14 3.22 -15.94
CA GLU A 122 -10.54 3.02 -16.35
C GLU A 122 -11.46 4.15 -15.86
N PHE A 123 -10.95 5.39 -15.81
CA PHE A 123 -11.77 6.57 -15.55
C PHE A 123 -12.66 6.88 -16.77
N LYS A 124 -13.95 7.15 -16.54
CA LYS A 124 -14.80 7.74 -17.59
C LYS A 124 -14.50 9.23 -17.67
N SER A 125 -14.68 9.85 -18.83
CA SER A 125 -14.42 11.29 -19.03
C SER A 125 -15.15 12.20 -18.03
N LYS A 126 -16.30 11.77 -17.48
CA LYS A 126 -17.07 12.49 -16.45
C LYS A 126 -16.61 12.26 -15.00
N GLU A 127 -15.60 11.41 -14.79
CA GLU A 127 -14.93 11.19 -13.51
C GLU A 127 -13.62 12.00 -13.43
N ILE A 128 -13.21 12.64 -14.52
CA ILE A 128 -11.96 13.40 -14.65
C ILE A 128 -12.24 14.88 -14.38
N THR A 129 -11.51 15.48 -13.42
CA THR A 129 -11.64 16.90 -13.06
C THR A 129 -10.36 17.45 -12.41
N ASP A 130 -10.08 18.70 -12.78
CA ASP A 130 -9.09 19.65 -12.26
C ASP A 130 -9.49 20.30 -10.92
N LYS A 131 -10.49 19.77 -10.24
CA LYS A 131 -10.95 20.28 -8.94
C LYS A 131 -10.54 19.29 -7.86
N SER A 132 -9.51 19.64 -7.10
CA SER A 132 -9.06 18.86 -5.94
C SER A 132 -10.22 18.42 -5.05
N PHE A 133 -10.29 17.11 -4.78
CA PHE A 133 -11.25 16.50 -3.86
C PHE A 133 -10.71 15.17 -3.34
N GLU A 134 -11.20 14.74 -2.18
CA GLU A 134 -11.03 13.37 -1.69
C GLU A 134 -12.39 12.75 -1.35
N LYS A 135 -12.52 11.43 -1.51
CA LYS A 135 -13.75 10.69 -1.26
C LYS A 135 -13.47 9.27 -0.80
N TYR A 136 -13.77 9.03 0.47
CA TYR A 136 -13.68 7.72 1.11
C TYR A 136 -15.01 6.97 1.01
N GLY A 137 -14.96 5.74 0.49
CA GLY A 137 -16.12 4.87 0.43
C GLY A 137 -16.64 4.51 1.83
N SER A 138 -17.95 4.29 1.97
CA SER A 138 -18.48 3.68 3.19
C SER A 138 -17.89 2.29 3.39
N LEU A 139 -17.74 1.87 4.64
CA LEU A 139 -17.39 0.48 4.96
C LEU A 139 -18.49 -0.46 4.45
N ASP A 140 -18.12 -1.67 4.05
CA ASP A 140 -19.08 -2.70 3.65
C ASP A 140 -19.74 -3.40 4.86
N SER A 141 -20.60 -4.40 4.60
CA SER A 141 -21.31 -5.15 5.64
C SER A 141 -20.43 -5.99 6.56
N LEU A 142 -19.12 -6.12 6.26
CA LEU A 142 -18.12 -6.75 7.12
C LEU A 142 -17.16 -5.71 7.75
N GLY A 143 -17.49 -4.42 7.64
CA GLY A 143 -16.66 -3.32 8.16
C GLY A 143 -15.43 -3.01 7.30
N ARG A 144 -15.30 -3.60 6.10
CA ARG A 144 -14.10 -3.48 5.26
C ARG A 144 -14.12 -2.16 4.49
N CYS A 145 -12.96 -1.52 4.31
CA CYS A 145 -12.85 -0.34 3.46
C CYS A 145 -13.26 -0.66 2.01
N THR A 146 -13.87 0.30 1.33
CA THR A 146 -14.24 0.17 -0.08
C THR A 146 -13.47 1.17 -0.95
N VAL A 147 -13.90 1.41 -2.19
CA VAL A 147 -13.17 2.28 -3.13
C VAL A 147 -13.00 3.70 -2.59
N CYS A 148 -11.78 4.20 -2.69
CA CYS A 148 -11.41 5.58 -2.38
C CYS A 148 -10.98 6.28 -3.67
N VAL A 149 -11.41 7.53 -3.85
CA VAL A 149 -11.16 8.33 -5.07
C VAL A 149 -10.77 9.75 -4.67
N ALA A 150 -9.79 10.33 -5.36
CA ALA A 150 -9.44 11.74 -5.25
C ALA A 150 -9.17 12.35 -6.62
N SER A 151 -9.32 13.66 -6.75
CA SER A 151 -8.49 14.45 -7.65
C SER A 151 -7.41 15.07 -6.78
N VAL A 152 -6.15 14.70 -7.02
CA VAL A 152 -5.01 15.12 -6.21
C VAL A 152 -4.34 16.32 -6.88
N GLY A 153 -4.57 17.51 -6.33
CA GLY A 153 -3.82 18.73 -6.61
C GLY A 153 -3.11 19.24 -5.35
N LYS A 154 -2.47 20.42 -5.43
CA LYS A 154 -1.69 20.99 -4.32
C LYS A 154 -2.53 21.43 -3.13
N GLU A 155 -3.82 21.65 -3.34
CA GLU A 155 -4.76 22.27 -2.40
C GLU A 155 -5.15 21.32 -1.25
N ILE A 156 -5.02 20.00 -1.48
CA ILE A 156 -5.29 18.96 -0.48
C ILE A 156 -4.01 18.26 0.00
N MET A 157 -2.84 18.55 -0.58
CA MET A 157 -1.58 17.99 -0.06
C MET A 157 -1.27 18.48 1.37
N PRO A 158 -0.63 17.65 2.21
CA PRO A 158 -0.37 18.00 3.60
C PRO A 158 0.59 19.19 3.74
N THR A 159 0.13 20.20 4.49
CA THR A 159 0.94 21.33 4.96
C THR A 159 1.65 21.05 6.30
N GLU A 160 1.19 20.03 7.03
CA GLU A 160 1.69 19.66 8.36
C GLU A 160 2.47 18.34 8.37
N LYS A 161 2.87 17.88 9.56
CA LYS A 161 3.46 16.54 9.75
C LYS A 161 2.37 15.52 10.01
N ARG A 162 2.54 14.31 9.46
CA ARG A 162 1.68 13.16 9.73
C ARG A 162 1.62 12.85 11.22
N GLY A 163 0.41 12.89 11.78
CA GLY A 163 0.14 12.53 13.17
C GLY A 163 0.06 11.01 13.37
N GLU A 164 -0.25 10.59 14.61
CA GLU A 164 -0.43 9.17 14.91
C GLU A 164 -1.71 8.59 14.30
N ILE A 165 -1.67 7.28 14.00
CA ILE A 165 -2.83 6.49 13.54
C ILE A 165 -3.01 5.19 14.32
N GLY A 166 -2.30 5.03 15.44
CA GLY A 166 -2.21 3.77 16.20
C GLY A 166 -3.55 3.25 16.75
N MET A 167 -4.50 4.14 16.98
CA MET A 167 -5.86 3.83 17.46
C MET A 167 -6.70 3.07 16.43
N VAL A 168 -6.47 3.25 15.12
CA VAL A 168 -7.25 2.59 14.07
C VAL A 168 -6.86 1.11 14.01
N LYS A 169 -7.86 0.22 13.94
CA LYS A 169 -7.68 -1.23 13.76
C LYS A 169 -8.59 -1.67 12.60
N PRO A 170 -8.05 -1.79 11.37
CA PRO A 170 -8.83 -2.26 10.22
C PRO A 170 -9.31 -3.71 10.38
N THR A 171 -10.14 -4.17 9.44
CA THR A 171 -10.57 -5.57 9.37
C THR A 171 -9.37 -6.51 9.25
N GLY A 172 -9.42 -7.64 9.97
CA GLY A 172 -8.34 -8.62 10.03
C GLY A 172 -7.05 -8.13 10.72
N TRP A 173 -7.08 -7.03 11.49
CA TRP A 173 -5.88 -6.50 12.13
C TRP A 173 -5.26 -7.48 13.14
N ARG A 174 -4.02 -7.90 12.88
CA ARG A 174 -3.16 -8.61 13.83
C ARG A 174 -1.88 -7.82 14.12
N THR A 175 -1.41 -7.85 15.37
CA THR A 175 -0.11 -7.29 15.76
C THR A 175 0.94 -8.40 15.81
N VAL A 176 1.50 -8.76 14.67
CA VAL A 176 2.47 -9.87 14.51
C VAL A 176 3.82 -9.36 13.99
N LYS A 177 4.91 -10.05 14.35
CA LYS A 177 6.30 -9.68 14.03
C LYS A 177 7.08 -10.85 13.44
N TYR A 178 8.00 -10.53 12.53
CA TYR A 178 9.03 -11.42 12.00
C TYR A 178 10.34 -10.66 11.83
N ASP A 179 11.47 -11.21 12.30
CA ASP A 179 12.76 -10.52 12.27
C ASP A 179 13.34 -10.25 10.88
N PHE A 180 12.86 -10.98 9.86
CA PHE A 180 13.22 -10.78 8.45
C PHE A 180 12.35 -9.75 7.72
N VAL A 181 11.35 -9.15 8.39
CA VAL A 181 10.54 -8.06 7.84
C VAL A 181 11.12 -6.71 8.30
N ASP A 182 11.25 -5.76 7.38
CA ASP A 182 11.69 -4.40 7.71
C ASP A 182 10.73 -3.72 8.72
N GLY A 183 11.29 -3.09 9.76
CA GLY A 183 10.52 -2.61 10.91
C GLY A 183 9.90 -3.71 11.80
N LYS A 184 10.19 -5.00 11.52
CA LYS A 184 9.72 -6.24 12.17
C LYS A 184 8.21 -6.53 12.12
N TYR A 185 7.33 -5.52 12.09
CA TYR A 185 5.88 -5.74 12.03
C TYR A 185 5.45 -6.20 10.63
N LEU A 186 4.63 -7.25 10.54
CA LEU A 186 4.08 -7.70 9.24
C LEU A 186 3.16 -6.64 8.63
N TYR A 187 2.22 -6.13 9.43
CA TYR A 187 1.14 -5.26 8.95
C TYR A 187 1.39 -3.80 9.32
N ASN A 188 1.30 -2.95 8.30
CA ASN A 188 1.05 -1.53 8.42
C ASN A 188 -0.46 -1.28 8.44
N ARG A 189 -0.88 -0.17 9.06
CA ARG A 189 -2.17 0.47 8.78
C ARG A 189 -1.99 1.17 7.44
N CYS A 190 -2.25 0.44 6.37
CA CYS A 190 -1.93 0.88 5.01
C CYS A 190 -3.02 1.82 4.52
N HIS A 191 -2.64 3.04 4.18
CA HIS A 191 -3.53 4.00 3.52
C HIS A 191 -3.97 3.46 2.15
N LEU A 192 -5.21 3.75 1.74
CA LEU A 192 -5.68 3.53 0.36
C LEU A 192 -5.33 4.74 -0.51
N ILE A 193 -5.45 5.95 0.02
CA ILE A 193 -4.89 7.18 -0.53
C ILE A 193 -3.90 7.71 0.51
N GLY A 194 -2.59 7.60 0.24
CA GLY A 194 -1.54 7.98 1.17
C GLY A 194 -1.60 9.42 1.65
N TYR A 195 -1.26 9.63 2.93
CA TYR A 195 -1.19 10.94 3.59
C TYR A 195 -0.48 12.02 2.74
N GLN A 196 0.57 11.67 1.99
CA GLN A 196 1.31 12.63 1.15
C GLN A 196 0.51 13.20 -0.04
N LEU A 197 -0.66 12.62 -0.35
CA LEU A 197 -1.53 13.03 -1.45
C LEU A 197 -2.65 13.97 -0.97
N THR A 198 -3.28 13.68 0.18
CA THR A 198 -4.49 14.41 0.63
C THR A 198 -4.49 14.85 2.10
N GLY A 199 -3.39 14.63 2.84
CA GLY A 199 -3.29 14.99 4.26
C GLY A 199 -4.17 14.18 5.23
N GLU A 200 -5.06 13.33 4.73
CA GLU A 200 -5.91 12.46 5.55
C GLU A 200 -5.06 11.47 6.36
N ASN A 201 -5.31 11.42 7.68
CA ASN A 201 -4.46 10.74 8.63
C ASN A 201 -5.12 9.48 9.23
N ALA A 202 -6.03 9.62 10.20
CA ALA A 202 -6.53 8.52 11.02
C ALA A 202 -7.92 8.00 10.60
N ASN A 203 -8.33 8.22 9.35
CA ASN A 203 -9.66 7.86 8.86
C ASN A 203 -9.80 6.35 8.62
N GLY A 204 -10.67 5.72 9.41
CA GLY A 204 -10.96 4.28 9.35
C GLY A 204 -11.60 3.79 8.04
N LYS A 205 -11.98 4.67 7.11
CA LYS A 205 -12.42 4.33 5.75
C LYS A 205 -11.29 4.36 4.71
N ASN A 206 -10.12 4.88 5.09
CA ASN A 206 -8.92 5.00 4.25
C ASN A 206 -7.82 4.01 4.67
N LEU A 207 -8.05 3.11 5.63
CA LEU A 207 -7.01 2.30 6.26
C LEU A 207 -7.34 0.81 6.22
N ILE A 208 -6.47 0.01 5.60
CA ILE A 208 -6.57 -1.46 5.55
C ILE A 208 -5.42 -2.14 6.31
N THR A 209 -5.61 -3.40 6.66
CA THR A 209 -4.55 -4.31 7.11
C THR A 209 -3.70 -4.69 5.88
N GLY A 210 -2.63 -3.93 5.64
CA GLY A 210 -1.72 -4.12 4.51
C GLY A 210 -0.33 -4.52 4.98
N THR A 211 0.37 -5.40 4.27
CA THR A 211 1.73 -5.81 4.65
C THR A 211 2.74 -4.65 4.50
N ARG A 212 3.87 -4.74 5.20
CA ARG A 212 5.04 -3.85 5.01
C ARG A 212 5.44 -3.80 3.53
N TYR A 213 5.51 -4.96 2.87
CA TYR A 213 5.84 -5.09 1.45
C TYR A 213 4.79 -4.47 0.52
N LEU A 214 3.48 -4.62 0.78
CA LEU A 214 2.45 -3.90 0.03
C LEU A 214 2.63 -2.39 0.18
N ASN A 215 2.73 -1.90 1.41
CA ASN A 215 2.79 -0.47 1.69
C ASN A 215 4.04 0.18 1.08
N VAL A 216 5.21 -0.46 1.17
CA VAL A 216 6.52 0.16 0.83
C VAL A 216 7.01 -0.23 -0.57
N THR A 217 6.72 -1.44 -1.04
CA THR A 217 7.19 -1.95 -2.34
C THR A 217 6.08 -2.05 -3.38
N GLY A 218 4.83 -2.24 -2.97
CA GLY A 218 3.67 -2.28 -3.85
C GLY A 218 3.08 -0.90 -4.17
N MET A 219 2.78 -0.10 -3.14
CA MET A 219 2.01 1.15 -3.29
C MET A 219 2.90 2.40 -3.41
N LEU A 220 3.86 2.57 -2.51
CA LEU A 220 4.66 3.80 -2.39
C LEU A 220 5.27 4.32 -3.71
N PRO A 221 5.81 3.50 -4.63
CA PRO A 221 6.35 4.01 -5.90
C PRO A 221 5.32 4.75 -6.77
N PHE A 222 4.05 4.37 -6.71
CA PHE A 222 2.96 5.06 -7.42
C PHE A 222 2.49 6.30 -6.65
N GLU A 223 2.48 6.26 -5.32
CA GLU A 223 2.18 7.42 -4.49
C GLU A 223 3.23 8.52 -4.67
N ASP A 224 4.52 8.17 -4.65
CA ASP A 224 5.64 9.09 -4.88
C ASP A 224 5.59 9.68 -6.30
N MET A 225 5.30 8.86 -7.32
CA MET A 225 5.19 9.32 -8.72
C MET A 225 4.08 10.36 -8.90
N VAL A 226 2.90 10.13 -8.29
CA VAL A 226 1.79 11.09 -8.30
C VAL A 226 2.14 12.33 -7.47
N ALA A 227 2.73 12.15 -6.29
CA ALA A 227 3.05 13.26 -5.42
C ALA A 227 4.12 14.18 -6.04
N ASP A 228 5.15 13.63 -6.68
CA ASP A 228 6.18 14.40 -7.35
C ASP A 228 5.63 15.12 -8.59
N TYR A 229 4.81 14.46 -9.42
CA TYR A 229 4.14 15.11 -10.56
C TYR A 229 3.32 16.34 -10.12
N VAL A 230 2.45 16.19 -9.12
CA VAL A 230 1.61 17.28 -8.62
C VAL A 230 2.47 18.41 -8.04
N LYS A 231 3.53 18.10 -7.28
CA LYS A 231 4.47 19.10 -6.73
C LYS A 231 5.21 19.87 -7.82
N GLU A 232 5.75 19.19 -8.83
CA GLU A 232 6.56 19.79 -9.91
C GLU A 232 5.72 20.62 -10.88
N THR A 233 4.53 20.15 -11.25
CA THR A 233 3.68 20.79 -12.27
C THR A 233 2.66 21.78 -11.69
N SER A 234 2.10 21.50 -10.50
CA SER A 234 0.84 22.10 -10.00
C SER A 234 -0.43 21.62 -10.72
N ASN A 235 -0.33 20.58 -11.56
CA ASN A 235 -1.47 19.92 -12.21
C ASN A 235 -2.12 18.90 -11.26
N HIS A 236 -3.28 18.39 -11.66
CA HIS A 236 -4.06 17.40 -10.92
C HIS A 236 -3.85 15.97 -11.43
N VAL A 237 -4.05 15.00 -10.54
CA VAL A 237 -4.14 13.57 -10.88
C VAL A 237 -5.44 12.98 -10.36
N MET A 238 -6.28 12.47 -11.26
CA MET A 238 -7.35 11.57 -10.87
C MET A 238 -6.76 10.26 -10.34
N TYR A 239 -7.08 9.95 -9.10
CA TYR A 239 -6.51 8.85 -8.35
C TYR A 239 -7.63 7.98 -7.78
N ARG A 240 -7.54 6.66 -7.96
CA ARG A 240 -8.53 5.71 -7.45
C ARG A 240 -7.85 4.46 -6.93
N VAL A 241 -8.15 4.11 -5.68
CA VAL A 241 -7.64 2.89 -5.05
C VAL A 241 -8.79 2.04 -4.54
N THR A 242 -8.83 0.78 -4.97
CA THR A 242 -9.90 -0.18 -4.69
C THR A 242 -9.29 -1.41 -4.01
N PRO A 243 -9.52 -1.65 -2.70
CA PRO A 243 -9.12 -2.89 -2.05
C PRO A 243 -9.94 -4.06 -2.61
N ILE A 244 -9.27 -5.17 -2.91
CA ILE A 244 -9.88 -6.37 -3.47
C ILE A 244 -9.88 -7.48 -2.42
N PHE A 245 -11.06 -7.90 -2.01
CA PHE A 245 -11.28 -9.01 -1.08
C PHE A 245 -11.86 -10.21 -1.83
N GLU A 246 -11.42 -11.42 -1.47
CA GLU A 246 -12.04 -12.66 -1.95
C GLU A 246 -13.13 -13.09 -0.97
N GLY A 247 -14.38 -13.18 -1.43
CA GLY A 247 -15.53 -13.55 -0.58
C GLY A 247 -15.66 -12.71 0.69
N ASN A 248 -15.69 -13.39 1.85
CA ASN A 248 -15.85 -12.78 3.17
C ASN A 248 -14.51 -12.43 3.85
N ASN A 249 -13.38 -12.52 3.16
CA ASN A 249 -12.06 -12.30 3.74
C ASN A 249 -11.94 -10.88 4.35
N LEU A 250 -11.40 -10.79 5.56
CA LEU A 250 -11.26 -9.53 6.30
C LEU A 250 -9.98 -8.76 5.92
N VAL A 251 -8.99 -9.44 5.34
CA VAL A 251 -7.78 -8.85 4.76
C VAL A 251 -7.90 -8.90 3.23
N ALA A 252 -7.56 -7.80 2.55
CA ALA A 252 -7.59 -7.72 1.09
C ALA A 252 -6.47 -8.57 0.48
N LYS A 253 -6.69 -9.20 -0.69
CA LYS A 253 -5.63 -9.86 -1.48
C LYS A 253 -4.64 -8.84 -2.07
N GLY A 254 -5.05 -7.58 -2.15
CA GLY A 254 -4.28 -6.46 -2.68
C GLY A 254 -5.16 -5.25 -2.95
N VAL A 255 -4.58 -4.23 -3.54
CA VAL A 255 -5.31 -3.03 -4.00
C VAL A 255 -5.14 -2.87 -5.51
N LYS A 256 -6.22 -2.53 -6.21
CA LYS A 256 -6.12 -1.94 -7.55
C LYS A 256 -5.85 -0.45 -7.38
N MET A 257 -4.82 0.08 -8.04
CA MET A 257 -4.49 1.51 -8.06
C MET A 257 -4.56 2.03 -9.50
N GLU A 258 -5.23 3.16 -9.69
CA GLU A 258 -5.39 3.84 -10.98
C GLU A 258 -5.01 5.32 -10.82
N GLY A 259 -4.17 5.82 -11.73
CA GLY A 259 -3.75 7.23 -11.76
C GLY A 259 -3.82 7.79 -13.18
N TYR A 260 -4.32 9.01 -13.33
CA TYR A 260 -4.44 9.72 -14.59
C TYR A 260 -4.26 11.23 -14.39
N SER A 261 -3.20 11.83 -14.94
CA SER A 261 -2.99 13.28 -14.90
C SER A 261 -3.98 14.02 -15.81
N VAL A 262 -4.56 15.11 -15.31
CA VAL A 262 -5.79 15.68 -15.89
C VAL A 262 -5.50 16.64 -17.04
N GLU A 263 -4.66 17.64 -16.80
CA GLU A 263 -4.40 18.77 -17.71
C GLU A 263 -3.60 18.34 -18.95
N ASP A 264 -2.65 17.43 -18.77
CA ASP A 264 -1.83 16.83 -19.84
C ASP A 264 -2.46 15.55 -20.44
N LYS A 265 -3.66 15.16 -19.98
CA LYS A 265 -4.44 14.01 -20.48
C LYS A 265 -3.73 12.65 -20.34
N GLY A 266 -2.90 12.51 -19.31
CA GLY A 266 -2.19 11.27 -18.98
C GLY A 266 -0.80 11.15 -19.60
N GLU A 267 -0.24 12.23 -20.15
CA GLU A 267 1.14 12.24 -20.67
C GLU A 267 2.18 12.11 -19.54
N GLY A 268 1.93 12.72 -18.37
CA GLY A 268 2.79 12.60 -17.18
C GLY A 268 2.50 11.38 -16.30
N ILE A 269 1.21 11.15 -15.98
CA ILE A 269 0.75 10.04 -15.15
C ILE A 269 -0.38 9.29 -15.88
N SER A 270 -0.13 8.03 -16.22
CA SER A 270 -1.16 7.09 -16.64
C SER A 270 -0.77 5.70 -16.17
N PHE A 271 -1.51 5.12 -15.23
CA PHE A 271 -1.29 3.74 -14.76
C PHE A 271 -2.58 3.05 -14.28
N ASN A 272 -2.57 1.73 -14.33
CA ASN A 272 -3.58 0.83 -13.79
C ASN A 272 -2.89 -0.47 -13.35
N VAL A 273 -2.75 -0.67 -12.04
CA VAL A 273 -1.97 -1.76 -11.45
C VAL A 273 -2.75 -2.46 -10.34
N PHE A 274 -2.38 -3.72 -10.07
CA PHE A 274 -2.76 -4.42 -8.85
C PHE A 274 -1.54 -4.69 -7.99
N CYS A 275 -1.53 -4.16 -6.78
CA CYS A 275 -0.43 -4.31 -5.81
C CYS A 275 -0.82 -5.37 -4.77
N TYR A 276 -0.01 -6.43 -4.64
CA TYR A 276 -0.35 -7.63 -3.89
C TYR A 276 -0.16 -7.43 -2.38
N ASN A 277 -1.16 -7.81 -1.58
CA ASN A 277 -1.08 -7.79 -0.11
C ASN A 277 -0.39 -9.06 0.42
N VAL A 278 0.86 -9.23 0.02
CA VAL A 278 1.70 -10.39 0.38
C VAL A 278 2.94 -9.92 1.12
N GLN A 279 3.64 -10.82 1.78
CA GLN A 279 4.97 -10.55 2.35
C GLN A 279 5.89 -11.73 2.04
N PRO A 280 6.97 -11.54 1.26
CA PRO A 280 7.94 -12.61 1.01
C PRO A 280 8.41 -13.25 2.32
N GLY A 281 8.33 -14.58 2.43
CA GLY A 281 8.63 -15.34 3.64
C GLY A 281 7.46 -15.56 4.61
N VAL A 282 6.24 -15.09 4.28
CA VAL A 282 5.03 -15.22 5.14
C VAL A 282 3.81 -15.68 4.33
N THR A 283 3.14 -16.72 4.82
CA THR A 283 1.78 -17.10 4.39
C THR A 283 0.75 -16.38 5.25
N ILE A 284 -0.30 -15.83 4.63
CA ILE A 284 -1.38 -15.07 5.27
C ILE A 284 -2.70 -15.82 5.11
N ASP A 285 -3.43 -16.01 6.21
CA ASP A 285 -4.85 -16.30 6.17
C ASP A 285 -5.62 -14.98 5.97
N TYR A 286 -6.11 -14.77 4.75
CA TYR A 286 -6.88 -13.56 4.42
C TYR A 286 -8.26 -13.50 5.11
N ALA A 287 -8.78 -14.62 5.63
CA ALA A 287 -10.05 -14.63 6.35
C ALA A 287 -9.93 -13.93 7.72
N THR A 288 -8.85 -14.18 8.45
CA THR A 288 -8.64 -13.71 9.84
C THR A 288 -7.57 -12.62 9.98
N GLY A 289 -6.60 -12.59 9.05
CA GLY A 289 -5.34 -11.87 9.16
C GLY A 289 -4.23 -12.62 9.90
N ASP A 290 -4.47 -13.85 10.36
CA ASP A 290 -3.42 -14.69 10.93
C ASP A 290 -2.34 -15.06 9.89
N SER A 291 -1.15 -15.41 10.36
CA SER A 291 0.01 -15.59 9.47
C SER A 291 1.06 -16.53 10.05
N ILE A 292 1.78 -17.21 9.15
CA ILE A 292 2.88 -18.12 9.46
C ILE A 292 4.07 -17.70 8.59
N GLY A 293 5.20 -17.37 9.22
CA GLY A 293 6.41 -16.93 8.54
C GLY A 293 7.57 -17.89 8.77
N ASN A 294 8.26 -18.26 7.69
CA ASN A 294 9.43 -19.16 7.73
C ASN A 294 10.71 -18.50 7.16
N GLY A 295 10.61 -17.25 6.68
CA GLY A 295 11.74 -16.49 6.12
C GLY A 295 12.21 -16.95 4.74
N LYS A 296 11.55 -17.93 4.12
CA LYS A 296 11.90 -18.47 2.80
C LYS A 296 10.94 -17.93 1.74
N VAL A 297 11.48 -17.39 0.66
CA VAL A 297 10.65 -16.91 -0.46
C VAL A 297 10.22 -18.11 -1.31
N GLU A 298 9.11 -18.71 -0.93
CA GLU A 298 8.48 -19.81 -1.68
C GLU A 298 7.81 -19.25 -2.95
N ILE A 299 8.56 -19.22 -4.04
CA ILE A 299 8.03 -18.88 -5.37
C ILE A 299 7.38 -20.16 -5.95
N SER A 300 6.05 -20.18 -5.95
CA SER A 300 5.22 -21.25 -6.53
C SER A 300 5.61 -21.52 -7.99
N SER A 301 6.39 -22.57 -8.20
CA SER A 301 7.08 -22.87 -9.46
C SER A 301 6.58 -24.16 -10.13
N ASP A 302 5.33 -24.53 -9.86
CA ASP A 302 4.69 -25.72 -10.42
C ASP A 302 3.61 -25.42 -11.45
N SER A 303 4.03 -25.45 -12.71
CA SER A 303 3.19 -25.87 -13.84
C SER A 303 3.65 -27.23 -14.38
N LYS A 304 4.17 -28.11 -13.50
CA LYS A 304 4.59 -29.47 -13.85
C LYS A 304 3.49 -30.49 -13.57
N LYS A 305 2.70 -30.76 -14.60
CA LYS A 305 1.68 -31.83 -14.64
C LYS A 305 2.25 -33.16 -14.12
N SER A 306 1.68 -33.67 -13.03
CA SER A 306 1.98 -35.02 -12.53
C SER A 306 1.73 -36.07 -13.60
N THR A 307 2.71 -36.92 -13.86
CA THR A 307 2.57 -38.17 -14.60
C THR A 307 3.55 -39.16 -14.02
N SER A 308 3.02 -40.21 -13.40
CA SER A 308 3.74 -41.14 -12.54
C SER A 308 4.19 -42.40 -13.29
N THR A 309 5.50 -42.64 -13.39
CA THR A 309 5.99 -44.00 -13.68
C THR A 309 7.42 -44.24 -13.18
N GLY A 310 7.60 -45.36 -12.46
CA GLY A 310 8.72 -46.29 -12.59
C GLY A 310 10.16 -45.79 -12.40
N SER A 311 10.75 -46.11 -11.24
CA SER A 311 12.22 -46.20 -11.09
C SER A 311 12.79 -47.35 -11.93
N SER A 312 13.94 -47.15 -12.58
CA SER A 312 14.90 -48.22 -12.93
C SER A 312 16.28 -47.66 -13.29
N ASN A 313 17.33 -48.37 -12.86
CA ASN A 313 18.73 -48.03 -13.14
C ASN A 313 19.14 -48.38 -14.57
N LYS A 314 20.00 -47.55 -15.19
CA LYS A 314 21.22 -48.09 -15.83
C LYS A 314 22.34 -47.06 -16.00
N ASN A 315 23.52 -47.40 -15.52
CA ASN A 315 24.79 -46.84 -15.99
C ASN A 315 25.17 -47.48 -17.33
N THR A 316 25.76 -46.70 -18.25
CA THR A 316 26.84 -47.18 -19.12
C THR A 316 27.66 -45.99 -19.62
N ASN A 317 28.99 -46.10 -19.55
CA ASN A 317 29.91 -45.17 -20.19
C ASN A 317 29.91 -45.36 -21.72
N GLY A 318 30.24 -44.32 -22.48
CA GLY A 318 30.23 -44.33 -23.94
C GLY A 318 31.11 -43.25 -24.56
N SER A 319 32.40 -43.22 -24.19
CA SER A 319 33.36 -42.29 -24.79
C SER A 319 33.65 -42.66 -26.24
N SER A 320 33.51 -41.70 -27.16
CA SER A 320 34.30 -41.63 -28.39
C SER A 320 34.38 -40.20 -28.88
N SER A 321 35.54 -39.83 -29.40
CA SER A 321 35.90 -38.48 -29.84
C SER A 321 36.32 -38.50 -31.30
N SER A 322 36.68 -37.33 -31.83
CA SER A 322 37.17 -37.09 -33.21
C SER A 322 36.07 -37.09 -34.31
N SER A 323 36.23 -36.36 -35.44
CA SER A 323 37.04 -35.15 -35.67
C SER A 323 36.70 -34.44 -36.99
N TYR A 324 37.13 -33.17 -37.08
CA TYR A 324 37.47 -32.38 -38.27
C TYR A 324 36.40 -31.78 -39.22
N LYS A 325 36.65 -30.47 -39.45
CA LYS A 325 36.55 -29.73 -40.73
C LYS A 325 35.19 -29.53 -41.37
N SER A 326 34.59 -28.40 -41.00
CA SER A 326 34.47 -27.22 -41.87
C SER A 326 34.54 -27.44 -43.38
N ASN A 327 33.50 -26.98 -44.09
CA ASN A 327 33.72 -26.12 -45.25
C ASN A 327 32.70 -24.96 -45.24
N SER A 328 33.06 -23.82 -45.82
CA SER A 328 32.27 -22.59 -45.80
C SER A 328 31.52 -22.35 -47.10
N ASN A 329 30.36 -21.69 -47.03
CA ASN A 329 30.03 -20.70 -48.05
C ASN A 329 29.14 -19.57 -47.53
N SER A 330 29.23 -18.42 -48.19
CA SER A 330 28.48 -17.17 -47.91
C SER A 330 26.98 -17.33 -48.25
N SER A 331 26.04 -16.46 -47.83
CA SER A 331 26.15 -15.00 -47.66
C SER A 331 25.04 -14.38 -46.78
N SER A 332 25.32 -13.18 -46.24
CA SER A 332 24.41 -12.04 -45.96
C SER A 332 22.94 -12.31 -45.50
N SER A 333 22.43 -11.76 -44.39
CA SER A 333 22.66 -10.40 -43.87
C SER A 333 22.06 -10.16 -42.46
N LYS A 334 22.22 -8.93 -41.95
CA LYS A 334 21.63 -8.36 -40.70
C LYS A 334 22.07 -9.01 -39.38
N LYS A 335 23.22 -8.51 -38.92
CA LYS A 335 23.88 -8.79 -37.64
C LYS A 335 23.08 -8.21 -36.45
N ASN A 336 22.49 -9.06 -35.63
CA ASN A 336 22.14 -8.70 -34.25
C ASN A 336 23.46 -8.53 -33.47
N THR A 337 23.79 -7.30 -33.08
CA THR A 337 25.01 -7.03 -32.30
C THR A 337 24.78 -7.33 -30.83
N SER A 338 25.02 -8.59 -30.45
CA SER A 338 25.27 -8.96 -29.06
C SER A 338 26.64 -8.40 -28.63
N SER A 339 26.61 -7.34 -27.84
CA SER A 339 27.77 -6.74 -27.17
C SER A 339 27.32 -6.22 -25.80
N SER A 340 28.03 -6.40 -24.70
CA SER A 340 29.23 -7.17 -24.36
C SER A 340 29.39 -7.03 -22.84
N SER A 341 30.17 -7.88 -22.15
CA SER A 341 30.24 -7.86 -20.67
C SER A 341 31.05 -6.69 -20.06
N ALA A 342 30.80 -5.46 -20.51
CA ALA A 342 31.39 -4.24 -19.98
C ALA A 342 30.52 -3.67 -18.85
N THR A 343 31.09 -3.51 -17.66
CA THR A 343 30.42 -2.86 -16.52
C THR A 343 30.41 -1.35 -16.71
N THR A 344 29.22 -0.76 -16.83
CA THR A 344 29.01 0.68 -17.03
C THR A 344 28.49 1.31 -15.74
N GLU A 345 28.87 2.56 -15.47
CA GLU A 345 28.29 3.35 -14.39
C GLU A 345 26.99 4.02 -14.87
N TYR A 346 25.90 3.78 -14.15
CA TYR A 346 24.59 4.33 -14.41
C TYR A 346 24.05 5.05 -13.17
N ILE A 347 23.26 6.10 -13.38
CA ILE A 347 22.50 6.78 -12.32
C ILE A 347 21.07 6.29 -12.36
N LEU A 348 20.61 5.72 -11.26
CA LEU A 348 19.23 5.26 -11.08
C LEU A 348 18.39 6.38 -10.48
N ASN A 349 17.20 6.60 -11.02
CA ASN A 349 16.12 7.33 -10.38
C ASN A 349 15.22 6.30 -9.68
N MET A 350 15.22 6.33 -8.35
CA MET A 350 14.51 5.36 -7.52
C MET A 350 12.98 5.56 -7.54
N ASN A 351 12.50 6.78 -7.82
CA ASN A 351 11.06 7.09 -7.87
C ASN A 351 10.45 6.71 -9.23
N THR A 352 11.08 7.13 -10.33
CA THR A 352 10.55 6.85 -11.70
C THR A 352 10.97 5.49 -12.26
N HIS A 353 11.78 4.75 -11.49
CA HIS A 353 12.36 3.45 -11.84
C HIS A 353 13.08 3.46 -13.20
N LYS A 354 13.84 4.55 -13.48
CA LYS A 354 14.58 4.74 -14.74
C LYS A 354 16.07 4.88 -14.50
N PHE A 355 16.89 4.39 -15.43
CA PHE A 355 18.34 4.54 -15.40
C PHE A 355 18.84 5.51 -16.48
N HIS A 356 19.94 6.19 -16.17
CA HIS A 356 20.51 7.29 -16.94
C HIS A 356 22.03 7.13 -17.06
N THR A 357 22.63 7.67 -18.13
CA THR A 357 24.07 7.94 -18.11
C THR A 357 24.40 9.06 -17.10
N PRO A 358 25.59 9.08 -16.47
CA PRO A 358 25.98 10.14 -15.53
C PRO A 358 25.99 11.56 -16.14
N SER A 359 26.09 11.67 -17.47
CA SER A 359 26.04 12.93 -18.22
C SER A 359 24.64 13.40 -18.62
N CYS A 360 23.59 12.59 -18.39
CA CYS A 360 22.22 12.89 -18.80
C CYS A 360 21.69 14.21 -18.18
N ARG A 361 21.10 15.10 -18.99
CA ARG A 361 20.59 16.40 -18.53
C ARG A 361 19.63 16.28 -17.33
N SER A 362 18.76 15.27 -17.34
CA SER A 362 17.76 15.03 -16.30
C SER A 362 18.39 14.68 -14.94
N VAL A 363 19.59 14.09 -14.89
CA VAL A 363 20.29 13.74 -13.64
C VAL A 363 20.59 15.00 -12.79
N LYS A 364 20.71 16.17 -13.42
CA LYS A 364 20.86 17.46 -12.72
C LYS A 364 19.57 17.96 -12.07
N GLN A 365 18.41 17.51 -12.53
CA GLN A 365 17.09 17.97 -12.10
C GLN A 365 16.49 17.08 -10.99
N MET A 366 16.78 15.77 -11.00
CA MET A 366 16.25 14.83 -9.98
C MET A 366 16.77 15.18 -8.58
N SER A 367 15.99 14.92 -7.53
CA SER A 367 16.45 15.06 -6.14
C SER A 367 17.64 14.14 -5.85
N ASN A 368 18.53 14.57 -4.95
CA ASN A 368 19.65 13.74 -4.49
C ASN A 368 19.23 12.59 -3.56
N SER A 369 18.05 12.66 -2.93
CA SER A 369 17.47 11.53 -2.18
C SER A 369 17.04 10.38 -3.09
N ASN A 370 16.74 10.68 -4.36
CA ASN A 370 16.11 9.74 -5.30
C ASN A 370 17.15 9.18 -6.29
N LYS A 371 18.44 9.45 -6.07
CA LYS A 371 19.58 9.02 -6.90
C LYS A 371 20.33 7.87 -6.25
N SER A 372 20.53 6.79 -6.99
CA SER A 372 21.53 5.77 -6.67
C SER A 372 22.54 5.64 -7.80
N VAL A 373 23.77 5.23 -7.48
CA VAL A 373 24.83 4.94 -8.47
C VAL A 373 24.97 3.43 -8.58
N TYR A 374 24.81 2.92 -9.79
CA TYR A 374 24.92 1.49 -10.10
C TYR A 374 26.11 1.23 -11.02
N LYS A 375 26.80 0.10 -10.82
CA LYS A 375 27.86 -0.40 -11.71
C LYS A 375 27.59 -1.86 -12.04
N GLY A 376 27.35 -2.14 -13.31
CA GLY A 376 26.95 -3.46 -13.81
C GLY A 376 26.58 -3.36 -15.29
N THR A 377 25.78 -4.30 -15.81
CA THR A 377 25.33 -4.22 -17.20
C THR A 377 23.99 -3.52 -17.33
N ARG A 378 23.73 -3.00 -18.54
CA ARG A 378 22.43 -2.49 -18.98
C ARG A 378 21.30 -3.50 -18.78
N GLN A 379 21.59 -4.79 -19.03
CA GLN A 379 20.59 -5.85 -18.97
C GLN A 379 20.24 -6.19 -17.53
N ASP A 380 21.18 -6.09 -16.58
CA ASP A 380 20.90 -6.31 -15.16
C ASP A 380 19.87 -5.32 -14.63
N LEU A 381 19.95 -4.05 -15.06
CA LEU A 381 18.97 -3.02 -14.70
C LEU A 381 17.59 -3.30 -15.30
N ILE A 382 17.53 -3.68 -16.58
CA ILE A 382 16.28 -4.08 -17.24
C ILE A 382 15.67 -5.33 -16.55
N ASN A 383 16.49 -6.30 -16.14
CA ASN A 383 16.07 -7.48 -15.40
C ASN A 383 15.56 -7.14 -13.98
N GLN A 384 16.14 -6.12 -13.34
CA GLN A 384 15.64 -5.52 -12.09
C GLN A 384 14.38 -4.66 -12.30
N GLY A 385 13.94 -4.44 -13.55
CA GLY A 385 12.73 -3.70 -13.91
C GLY A 385 12.94 -2.20 -14.17
N TYR A 386 14.18 -1.72 -14.31
CA TYR A 386 14.47 -0.32 -14.61
C TYR A 386 14.39 -0.01 -16.11
N ASP A 387 13.72 1.09 -16.46
CA ASP A 387 13.61 1.61 -17.82
C ASP A 387 14.86 2.40 -18.26
N PRO A 388 15.36 2.24 -19.49
CA PRO A 388 16.36 3.15 -20.04
C PRO A 388 15.76 4.55 -20.28
N CYS A 389 16.42 5.60 -19.78
CA CYS A 389 15.98 6.97 -20.01
C CYS A 389 16.05 7.35 -21.50
N LYS A 390 14.88 7.53 -22.13
CA LYS A 390 14.69 7.90 -23.56
C LYS A 390 15.45 9.17 -24.01
N ILE A 391 15.89 10.02 -23.08
CA ILE A 391 16.63 11.27 -23.36
C ILE A 391 18.14 11.03 -23.57
N CYS A 392 18.74 10.06 -22.88
CA CYS A 392 20.18 9.75 -23.01
C CYS A 392 20.47 8.39 -23.63
N ASN A 393 19.43 7.56 -23.84
CA ASN A 393 19.49 6.23 -24.43
C ASN A 393 20.68 5.36 -23.91
N PRO A 394 20.71 5.09 -22.58
CA PRO A 394 21.78 4.37 -21.89
C PRO A 394 21.79 2.86 -22.19
#